data_AF-A0A4U0ZMX9-F1
#
_entry.id   AF-A0A4U0ZMX9-F1
#
_cell.length_a   1.000
_cell.length_b   1.000
_cell.length_c   1.000
_cell.angle_alpha   90.00
_cell.angle_beta   90.00
_cell.angle_gamma   90.00
#
_symmetry.space_group_name_H-M   'P 1'
#
loop_
_entity.id
_entity.type
_entity.pdbx_description
1 polymer ?
#
loop_
_entity_poly.entity_id
_entity_poly.type
_entity_poly.pdbx_seq_one_letter_code
_entity_poly.pdbx_strand_id
1 'polypeptide(L)'
;MEQLESSEDLDGSIEIYWLSMSRIMELALLCAGNYADFGQIREAGDLMVNPRHTEVHINGIWEPVKVNRYEGMTDQFIDYAPAGTNVAEWLRDNTHLVHIKGPLIPDLYEMLKGADTLSELYLSSIDLRMQKIAQTMTFVSYGQMMDPNYPLSGVPPEENDFVEANLCRYDRKIYDQIAHDISKLLENMNYRSRFLKGKMSL
;
A
#
# COMPACT_ATOMS: atom_id res chain seq x y z
N MET A 1 30.61 -26.68 19.68
CA MET A 1 30.33 -27.38 18.41
C MET A 1 28.98 -26.87 17.98
N GLU A 2 28.99 -25.76 17.24
CA GLU A 2 27.78 -25.12 16.69
C GLU A 2 27.06 -26.14 15.82
N GLN A 3 25.80 -26.43 16.16
CA GLN A 3 24.90 -27.12 15.24
C GLN A 3 24.66 -26.14 14.09
N LEU A 4 25.24 -26.45 12.92
CA LEU A 4 24.77 -25.91 11.66
C LEU A 4 23.30 -26.28 11.56
N GLU A 5 22.41 -25.30 11.77
CA GLU A 5 21.00 -25.41 11.36
C GLU A 5 21.00 -25.89 9.90
N SER A 6 20.25 -26.95 9.62
CA SER A 6 20.25 -27.54 8.28
C SER A 6 19.72 -26.50 7.29
N SER A 7 20.28 -26.45 6.07
CA SER A 7 19.84 -25.51 5.02
C SER A 7 18.34 -25.59 4.76
N GLU A 8 17.73 -26.77 4.97
CA GLU A 8 16.30 -26.99 4.79
C GLU A 8 15.44 -26.35 5.89
N ASP A 9 15.91 -26.35 7.14
CA ASP A 9 15.23 -25.67 8.25
C ASP A 9 15.27 -24.16 8.07
N LEU A 10 16.41 -23.63 7.58
CA LEU A 10 16.58 -22.22 7.26
C LEU A 10 15.66 -21.80 6.10
N ASP A 11 15.57 -22.61 5.04
CA ASP A 11 14.72 -22.37 3.87
C ASP A 11 13.23 -22.31 4.24
N GLY A 12 12.73 -23.25 5.05
CA GLY A 12 11.32 -23.22 5.47
C GLY A 12 11.01 -22.02 6.38
N SER A 13 11.97 -21.55 7.18
CA SER A 13 11.80 -20.31 7.95
C SER A 13 11.65 -19.08 7.05
N ILE A 14 12.38 -19.03 5.94
CA ILE A 14 12.35 -17.94 4.95
C ILE A 14 11.03 -17.97 4.17
N GLU A 15 10.58 -19.15 3.74
CA GLU A 15 9.30 -19.33 3.05
C GLU A 15 8.12 -18.84 3.94
N ILE A 16 8.10 -19.25 5.21
CA ILE A 16 7.06 -18.83 6.17
C ILE A 16 7.12 -17.32 6.41
N TYR A 17 8.31 -16.74 6.52
CA TYR A 17 8.49 -15.29 6.64
C TYR A 17 7.86 -14.54 5.46
N TRP A 18 8.20 -14.92 4.22
CA TRP A 18 7.69 -14.24 3.04
C TRP A 18 6.20 -14.44 2.82
N LEU A 19 5.66 -15.62 3.15
CA LEU A 19 4.20 -15.83 3.17
C LEU A 19 3.53 -14.95 4.23
N SER A 20 4.14 -14.78 5.41
CA SER A 20 3.61 -13.90 6.45
C SER A 20 3.59 -12.44 5.99
N MET A 21 4.67 -11.97 5.35
CA MET A 21 4.72 -10.63 4.74
C MET A 21 3.68 -10.48 3.62
N SER A 22 3.49 -11.53 2.82
CA SER A 22 2.44 -11.58 1.79
C SER A 22 1.04 -11.45 2.39
N ARG A 23 0.77 -12.04 3.56
CA ARG A 23 -0.53 -11.84 4.26
C ARG A 23 -0.74 -10.40 4.70
N ILE A 24 0.29 -9.71 5.16
CA ILE A 24 0.22 -8.29 5.50
C ILE A 24 -0.13 -7.48 4.25
N MET A 25 0.47 -7.82 3.11
CA MET A 25 0.15 -7.19 1.83
C MET A 25 -1.30 -7.42 1.41
N GLU A 26 -1.78 -8.66 1.48
CA GLU A 26 -3.18 -8.97 1.17
C GLU A 26 -4.16 -8.18 2.03
N LEU A 27 -3.87 -8.04 3.33
CA LEU A 27 -4.70 -7.25 4.23
C LEU A 27 -4.65 -5.76 3.90
N ALA A 28 -3.49 -5.23 3.53
CA ALA A 28 -3.34 -3.84 3.14
C ALA A 28 -4.11 -3.53 1.84
N LEU A 29 -4.01 -4.40 0.82
CA LEU A 29 -4.77 -4.29 -0.43
C LEU A 29 -6.27 -4.35 -0.18
N LEU A 30 -6.74 -5.28 0.66
CA LEU A 30 -8.15 -5.37 1.05
C LEU A 30 -8.64 -4.09 1.71
N CYS A 31 -7.81 -3.52 2.61
CA CYS A 31 -8.14 -2.29 3.32
C CYS A 31 -8.24 -1.10 2.34
N ALA A 32 -7.22 -0.91 1.49
CA ALA A 32 -7.19 0.18 0.51
C ALA A 32 -8.31 0.06 -0.54
N GLY A 33 -8.58 -1.16 -1.03
CA GLY A 33 -9.68 -1.42 -1.96
C GLY A 33 -11.04 -1.12 -1.36
N ASN A 34 -11.29 -1.54 -0.11
CA ASN A 34 -12.53 -1.18 0.59
C ASN A 34 -12.65 0.33 0.80
N TYR A 35 -11.58 1.00 1.22
CA TYR A 35 -11.60 2.46 1.34
C TYR A 35 -11.93 3.15 0.02
N ALA A 36 -11.32 2.70 -1.08
CA ALA A 36 -11.63 3.22 -2.42
C ALA A 36 -13.10 2.98 -2.80
N ASP A 37 -13.62 1.76 -2.59
CA ASP A 37 -15.00 1.39 -2.91
C ASP A 37 -16.05 2.23 -2.15
N PHE A 38 -15.74 2.61 -0.90
CA PHE A 38 -16.61 3.43 -0.06
C PHE A 38 -16.31 4.94 -0.17
N GLY A 39 -15.46 5.37 -1.10
CA GLY A 39 -15.13 6.78 -1.31
C GLY A 39 -14.33 7.42 -0.17
N GLN A 40 -13.65 6.61 0.64
CA GLN A 40 -12.71 7.04 1.67
C GLN A 40 -11.33 7.28 1.02
N ILE A 41 -11.30 8.25 0.10
CA ILE A 41 -10.16 8.48 -0.80
C ILE A 41 -8.89 8.86 -0.05
N ARG A 42 -9.02 9.61 1.05
CA ARG A 42 -7.88 9.99 1.89
C ARG A 42 -7.25 8.76 2.55
N GLU A 43 -8.07 7.88 3.12
CA GLU A 43 -7.65 6.66 3.81
C GLU A 43 -7.02 5.65 2.82
N ALA A 44 -7.59 5.52 1.61
CA ALA A 44 -6.97 4.75 0.53
C ALA A 44 -5.63 5.37 0.08
N GLY A 45 -5.58 6.71 -0.05
CA GLY A 45 -4.40 7.48 -0.38
C GLY A 45 -3.27 7.31 0.64
N ASP A 46 -3.57 7.25 1.92
CA ASP A 46 -2.59 7.03 3.00
C ASP A 46 -1.86 5.68 2.89
N LEU A 47 -2.49 4.69 2.25
CA LEU A 47 -1.88 3.38 2.00
C LEU A 47 -1.17 3.33 0.65
N MET A 48 -1.72 3.96 -0.39
CA MET A 48 -1.31 3.80 -1.78
C MET A 48 -0.36 4.89 -2.31
N VAL A 49 -0.53 6.14 -1.88
CA VAL A 49 0.04 7.32 -2.56
C VAL A 49 0.79 8.25 -1.61
N ASN A 50 0.25 8.48 -0.41
CA ASN A 50 0.80 9.46 0.52
C ASN A 50 1.98 8.86 1.29
N PRO A 51 3.15 9.52 1.28
CA PRO A 51 4.31 9.07 2.03
C PRO A 51 4.05 8.93 3.54
N ARG A 52 4.57 7.82 4.08
CA ARG A 52 5.05 7.59 5.46
C ARG A 52 5.45 8.80 6.30
N HIS A 53 6.36 9.53 5.72
CA HIS A 53 7.15 10.50 6.43
C HIS A 53 7.74 11.45 5.40
N THR A 54 7.35 12.72 5.51
CA THR A 54 7.90 13.79 4.70
C THR A 54 8.52 14.81 5.64
N GLU A 55 9.72 15.22 5.30
CA GLU A 55 10.48 16.27 5.94
C GLU A 55 10.54 17.47 5.00
N VAL A 56 10.30 18.65 5.55
CA VAL A 56 10.43 19.94 4.85
C VAL A 56 11.69 20.61 5.36
N HIS A 57 12.65 20.76 4.48
CA HIS A 57 13.87 21.49 4.78
C HIS A 57 13.70 22.92 4.32
N ILE A 58 13.86 23.85 5.25
CA ILE A 58 13.72 25.29 5.00
C ILE A 58 15.12 25.88 4.86
N ASN A 59 15.33 26.70 3.84
CA ASN A 59 16.60 27.37 3.60
C ASN A 59 17.02 28.20 4.82
N GLY A 60 18.24 27.95 5.33
CA GLY A 60 18.77 28.65 6.51
C GLY A 60 18.36 28.05 7.86
N ILE A 61 17.49 27.02 7.87
CA ILE A 61 17.17 26.23 9.08
C ILE A 61 17.85 24.88 8.97
N TRP A 62 18.56 24.50 10.04
CA TRP A 62 19.33 23.26 10.06
C TRP A 62 18.47 22.01 10.24
N GLU A 63 17.48 22.07 11.13
CA GLU A 63 16.61 20.93 11.43
C GLU A 63 15.40 20.91 10.48
N PRO A 64 15.11 19.77 9.83
CA PRO A 64 13.92 19.64 9.00
C PRO A 64 12.65 19.65 9.84
N VAL A 65 11.59 20.20 9.28
CA VAL A 65 10.25 20.18 9.87
C VAL A 65 9.51 18.96 9.35
N LYS A 66 9.14 18.06 10.26
CA LYS A 66 8.33 16.89 9.91
C LYS A 66 6.89 17.32 9.61
N VAL A 67 6.37 16.91 8.45
CA VAL A 67 4.99 17.19 8.04
C VAL A 67 4.00 16.36 8.88
N ASN A 68 3.02 17.05 9.47
CA ASN A 68 1.79 16.46 9.97
C ASN A 68 0.81 16.24 8.81
N ARG A 69 0.42 14.99 8.53
CA ARG A 69 -0.34 14.66 7.32
C ARG A 69 -1.79 15.12 7.31
N TYR A 70 -2.34 15.43 8.48
CA TYR A 70 -3.75 15.77 8.65
C TYR A 70 -4.01 17.25 8.86
N GLU A 71 -2.97 18.07 8.71
CA GLU A 71 -3.00 19.51 8.91
C GLU A 71 -2.62 20.22 7.60
N GLY A 72 -3.23 21.38 7.34
CA GLY A 72 -2.91 22.15 6.15
C GLY A 72 -1.45 22.59 6.16
N MET A 73 -0.77 22.53 5.00
CA MET A 73 0.61 23.03 4.88
C MET A 73 0.71 24.52 5.27
N THR A 74 -0.29 25.32 4.88
CA THR A 74 -0.34 26.74 5.26
C THR A 74 -0.35 26.93 6.78
N ASP A 75 -1.12 26.12 7.50
CA ASP A 75 -1.26 26.23 8.96
C ASP A 75 0.02 25.78 9.66
N GLN A 76 0.63 24.69 9.18
CA GLN A 76 1.88 24.15 9.75
C GLN A 76 3.09 25.08 9.58
N PHE A 77 3.10 25.88 8.51
CA PHE A 77 4.27 26.66 8.11
C PHE A 77 4.09 28.17 8.26
N ILE A 78 2.97 28.63 8.82
CA ILE A 78 2.66 30.06 8.97
C ILE A 78 3.71 30.81 9.79
N ASP A 79 4.23 30.17 10.85
CA ASP A 79 5.23 30.78 11.75
C ASP A 79 6.65 30.84 11.16
N TYR A 80 6.89 30.10 10.07
CA TYR A 80 8.17 30.12 9.35
C TYR A 80 8.18 31.17 8.23
N ALA A 81 7.01 31.44 7.64
CA ALA A 81 6.89 32.42 6.58
C ALA A 81 6.93 33.86 7.14
N PRO A 82 7.62 34.80 6.48
CA PRO A 82 7.61 36.19 6.88
C PRO A 82 6.18 36.77 6.92
N ALA A 83 5.89 37.60 7.91
CA ALA A 83 4.57 38.19 8.08
C ALA A 83 4.11 38.94 6.81
N GLY A 84 2.86 38.70 6.40
CA GLY A 84 2.27 39.32 5.22
C GLY A 84 2.63 38.66 3.89
N THR A 85 3.39 37.55 3.89
CA THR A 85 3.65 36.76 2.68
C THR A 85 2.58 35.69 2.47
N ASN A 86 2.43 35.27 1.21
CA ASN A 86 1.67 34.06 0.89
C ASN A 86 2.52 32.84 1.26
N VAL A 87 2.10 32.08 2.28
CA VAL A 87 2.83 30.91 2.80
C VAL A 87 3.11 29.88 1.71
N ALA A 88 2.18 29.66 0.76
CA ALA A 88 2.36 28.68 -0.31
C ALA A 88 3.45 29.10 -1.31
N GLU A 89 3.48 30.39 -1.68
CA GLU A 89 4.55 30.93 -2.54
C GLU A 89 5.90 30.90 -1.81
N TRP A 90 5.91 31.28 -0.54
CA TRP A 90 7.11 31.23 0.28
C TRP A 90 7.67 29.81 0.41
N LEU A 91 6.82 28.82 0.69
CA LEU A 91 7.20 27.40 0.77
C LEU A 91 7.83 26.92 -0.54
N ARG A 92 7.21 27.24 -1.68
CA ARG A 92 7.73 26.88 -3.01
C ARG A 92 9.15 27.38 -3.24
N ASP A 93 9.44 28.61 -2.80
CA ASP A 93 10.70 29.28 -3.12
C ASP A 93 11.80 29.05 -2.07
N ASN A 94 11.44 28.63 -0.85
CA ASN A 94 12.35 28.57 0.29
C ASN A 94 12.51 27.17 0.90
N THR A 95 11.86 26.15 0.34
CA THR A 95 11.92 24.80 0.90
C THR A 95 12.23 23.71 -0.12
N HIS A 96 12.70 22.57 0.38
CA HIS A 96 12.75 21.33 -0.36
C HIS A 96 12.13 20.20 0.46
N LEU A 97 11.37 19.34 -0.23
CA LEU A 97 10.69 18.20 0.38
C LEU A 97 11.53 16.94 0.22
N VAL A 98 11.63 16.18 1.31
CA VAL A 98 12.28 14.87 1.31
C VAL A 98 11.31 13.83 1.85
N HIS A 99 11.05 12.79 1.07
CA HIS A 99 10.25 11.65 1.49
C HIS A 99 11.16 10.60 2.13
N ILE A 100 11.06 10.47 3.45
CA ILE A 100 11.89 9.55 4.25
C ILE A 100 11.30 8.14 4.24
N LYS A 101 9.97 8.02 4.21
CA LYS A 101 9.26 6.74 4.10
C LYS A 101 8.17 6.87 3.06
N GLY A 102 8.16 5.99 2.07
CA GLY A 102 7.16 5.98 1.01
C GLY A 102 5.79 5.51 1.50
N PRO A 103 4.82 5.40 0.58
CA PRO A 103 3.48 4.91 0.90
C PRO A 103 3.53 3.42 1.28
N LEU A 104 2.62 2.97 2.15
CA LEU A 104 2.73 1.65 2.78
C LEU A 104 2.75 0.49 1.76
N ILE A 105 1.78 0.49 0.84
CA ILE A 105 1.57 -0.60 -0.11
C ILE A 105 2.70 -0.63 -1.16
N PRO A 106 3.08 0.48 -1.82
CA PRO A 106 4.26 0.51 -2.69
C PRO A 106 5.55 0.04 -2.01
N ASP A 107 5.84 0.52 -0.79
CA ASP A 107 7.06 0.09 -0.07
C ASP A 107 7.04 -1.41 0.25
N LEU A 108 5.88 -1.94 0.64
CA LEU A 108 5.72 -3.37 0.90
C LEU A 108 5.81 -4.19 -0.40
N TYR A 109 5.28 -3.69 -1.51
CA TYR A 109 5.39 -4.33 -2.80
C TYR A 109 6.83 -4.47 -3.26
N GLU A 110 7.62 -3.39 -3.18
CA GLU A 110 9.03 -3.43 -3.56
C GLU A 110 9.84 -4.38 -2.65
N MET A 111 9.51 -4.44 -1.36
CA MET A 111 10.10 -5.42 -0.44
C MET A 111 9.78 -6.86 -0.86
N LEU A 112 8.54 -7.17 -1.21
CA LEU A 112 8.13 -8.50 -1.67
C LEU A 112 8.71 -8.83 -3.05
N LYS A 113 8.78 -7.86 -3.95
CA LYS A 113 9.36 -8.03 -5.29
C LYS A 113 10.86 -8.30 -5.26
N GLY A 114 11.56 -7.72 -4.28
CA GLY A 114 12.96 -8.03 -4.00
C GLY A 114 13.18 -9.41 -3.36
N ALA A 115 12.11 -10.12 -2.96
CA ALA A 115 12.23 -11.47 -2.43
C ALA A 115 12.37 -12.49 -3.58
N ASP A 116 13.48 -13.23 -3.58
CA ASP A 116 13.72 -14.27 -4.56
C ASP A 116 12.80 -15.49 -4.42
N THR A 117 12.03 -15.58 -3.34
CA THR A 117 11.22 -16.74 -3.00
C THR A 117 9.78 -16.65 -3.51
N LEU A 118 9.26 -15.48 -3.88
CA LEU A 118 7.85 -15.29 -4.23
C LEU A 118 7.56 -15.54 -5.72
N SER A 119 6.38 -16.11 -5.99
CA SER A 119 5.89 -16.39 -7.34
C SER A 119 5.66 -15.11 -8.14
N GLU A 120 6.17 -15.04 -9.36
CA GLU A 120 5.98 -13.91 -10.28
C GLU A 120 4.50 -13.66 -10.59
N LEU A 121 3.70 -14.73 -10.68
CA LEU A 121 2.25 -14.63 -10.89
C LEU A 121 1.57 -13.96 -9.70
N TYR A 122 2.03 -14.27 -8.48
CA TYR A 122 1.50 -13.64 -7.27
C TYR A 122 1.86 -12.16 -7.22
N LEU A 123 3.14 -11.82 -7.45
CA LEU A 123 3.61 -10.43 -7.50
C LEU A 123 2.90 -9.61 -8.60
N SER A 124 2.66 -10.21 -9.77
CA SER A 124 1.90 -9.57 -10.84
C SER A 124 0.44 -9.31 -10.43
N SER A 125 -0.17 -10.25 -9.70
CA SER A 125 -1.53 -10.07 -9.17
C SER A 125 -1.62 -8.92 -8.15
N ILE A 126 -0.56 -8.66 -7.40
CA ILE A 126 -0.49 -7.53 -6.46
C ILE A 126 -0.46 -6.21 -7.24
N ASP A 127 0.42 -6.09 -8.22
CA ASP A 127 0.56 -4.88 -9.04
C ASP A 127 -0.76 -4.54 -9.76
N LEU A 128 -1.41 -5.54 -10.37
CA LEU A 128 -2.72 -5.34 -11.01
C LEU A 128 -3.78 -4.85 -10.02
N ARG A 129 -3.76 -5.34 -8.78
CA ARG A 129 -4.69 -4.87 -7.73
C ARG A 129 -4.36 -3.48 -7.23
N MET A 130 -3.08 -3.12 -7.13
CA MET A 130 -2.65 -1.75 -6.84
C MET A 130 -3.14 -0.77 -7.91
N GLN A 131 -2.99 -1.12 -9.19
CA GLN A 131 -3.48 -0.33 -10.31
C GLN A 131 -5.01 -0.18 -10.27
N LYS A 132 -5.71 -1.28 -9.99
CA LYS A 132 -7.16 -1.28 -9.85
C LYS A 132 -7.63 -0.36 -8.72
N ILE A 133 -6.97 -0.38 -7.55
CA ILE A 133 -7.27 0.56 -6.45
C ILE A 133 -7.12 2.01 -6.93
N ALA A 134 -6.03 2.34 -7.61
CA ALA A 134 -5.80 3.71 -8.12
C ALA A 134 -6.89 4.14 -9.13
N GLN A 135 -7.29 3.23 -10.02
CA GLN A 135 -8.39 3.45 -10.96
C GLN A 135 -9.72 3.66 -10.23
N THR A 136 -10.04 2.83 -9.24
CA THR A 136 -11.26 2.95 -8.42
C THR A 136 -11.27 4.27 -7.65
N MET A 137 -10.15 4.66 -7.03
CA MET A 137 -10.04 5.95 -6.34
C MET A 137 -10.35 7.12 -7.28
N THR A 138 -9.82 7.08 -8.50
CA THR A 138 -10.07 8.11 -9.52
C THR A 138 -11.54 8.13 -9.92
N PHE A 139 -12.09 6.96 -10.25
CA PHE A 139 -13.48 6.78 -10.65
C PHE A 139 -14.46 7.29 -9.60
N VAL A 140 -14.30 6.85 -8.35
CA VAL A 140 -15.16 7.25 -7.24
C VAL A 140 -14.99 8.73 -6.91
N SER A 141 -13.76 9.27 -6.94
CA SER A 141 -13.54 10.71 -6.71
C SER A 141 -14.29 11.57 -7.74
N TYR A 142 -14.27 11.19 -9.02
CA TYR A 142 -15.02 11.90 -10.05
C TYR A 142 -16.53 11.81 -9.85
N GLY A 143 -17.04 10.63 -9.46
CA GLY A 143 -18.45 10.47 -9.10
C GLY A 143 -18.82 11.35 -7.91
N GLN A 144 -17.97 11.41 -6.88
CA GLN A 144 -18.18 12.21 -5.66
C GLN A 144 -18.19 13.72 -5.89
N MET A 145 -17.50 14.20 -6.93
CA MET A 145 -17.59 15.60 -7.35
C MET A 145 -19.00 15.98 -7.82
N MET A 146 -19.76 15.02 -8.35
CA MET A 146 -21.14 15.22 -8.81
C MET A 146 -22.17 14.87 -7.73
N ASP A 147 -21.94 13.78 -7.00
CA ASP A 147 -22.76 13.33 -5.88
C ASP A 147 -21.88 12.84 -4.73
N PRO A 148 -21.79 13.55 -3.60
CA PRO A 148 -20.95 13.17 -2.46
C PRO A 148 -21.17 11.76 -1.93
N ASN A 149 -22.35 11.17 -2.16
CA ASN A 149 -22.68 9.83 -1.72
C ASN A 149 -22.31 8.74 -2.73
N TYR A 150 -21.77 9.07 -3.91
CA TYR A 150 -21.34 8.09 -4.90
C TYR A 150 -20.25 7.16 -4.36
N PRO A 151 -20.29 5.83 -4.64
CA PRO A 151 -21.32 5.07 -5.36
C PRO A 151 -22.47 4.54 -4.46
N LEU A 152 -22.56 5.00 -3.21
CA LEU A 152 -23.45 4.50 -2.17
C LEU A 152 -24.90 5.01 -2.28
N SER A 153 -25.16 6.08 -3.03
CA SER A 153 -26.48 6.73 -3.18
C SER A 153 -27.49 5.99 -4.07
N GLY A 154 -27.23 4.74 -4.44
CA GLY A 154 -28.14 3.97 -5.28
C GLY A 154 -27.95 4.31 -6.75
N VAL A 155 -26.82 3.85 -7.28
CA VAL A 155 -26.53 3.82 -8.72
C VAL A 155 -27.76 3.28 -9.47
N PRO A 156 -28.23 3.95 -10.54
CA PRO A 156 -29.34 3.44 -11.34
C PRO A 156 -29.06 2.00 -11.77
N PRO A 157 -30.06 1.09 -11.78
CA PRO A 157 -29.84 -0.30 -12.15
C PRO A 157 -29.14 -0.49 -13.51
N GLU A 158 -29.36 0.44 -14.43
CA GLU A 158 -28.75 0.48 -15.77
C GLU A 158 -27.24 0.76 -15.74
N GLU A 159 -26.74 1.44 -14.71
CA GLU A 159 -25.33 1.78 -14.53
C GLU A 159 -24.63 0.85 -13.53
N ASN A 160 -25.37 -0.02 -12.84
CA ASN A 160 -24.85 -0.86 -11.77
C ASN A 160 -23.69 -1.74 -12.23
N ASP A 161 -23.82 -2.38 -13.39
CA ASP A 161 -22.76 -3.22 -13.95
C ASP A 161 -21.49 -2.40 -14.28
N PHE A 162 -21.66 -1.17 -14.76
CA PHE A 162 -20.55 -0.27 -15.05
C PHE A 162 -19.86 0.17 -13.76
N VAL A 163 -20.61 0.51 -12.71
CA VAL A 163 -20.05 0.88 -11.41
C VAL A 163 -19.34 -0.32 -10.78
N GLU A 164 -19.99 -1.47 -10.67
CA GLU A 164 -19.41 -2.68 -10.09
C GLU A 164 -18.13 -3.12 -10.83
N ALA A 165 -18.09 -2.99 -12.15
CA ALA A 165 -16.87 -3.27 -12.93
C ALA A 165 -15.70 -2.33 -12.57
N ASN A 166 -15.98 -1.12 -12.07
CA ASN A 166 -14.98 -0.14 -11.67
C ASN A 166 -14.56 -0.26 -10.19
N LEU A 167 -15.34 -0.93 -9.35
CA LEU A 167 -15.00 -1.19 -7.95
C LEU A 167 -13.96 -2.32 -7.78
N CYS A 168 -13.28 -2.33 -6.64
CA CYS A 168 -12.30 -3.33 -6.27
C CYS A 168 -12.97 -4.63 -5.84
N ARG A 169 -13.94 -4.57 -4.92
CA ARG A 169 -14.69 -5.71 -4.38
C ARG A 169 -13.80 -6.88 -3.92
N TYR A 170 -12.67 -6.55 -3.30
CA TYR A 170 -11.73 -7.57 -2.84
C TYR A 170 -12.30 -8.40 -1.69
N ASP A 171 -11.98 -9.68 -1.70
CA ASP A 171 -12.33 -10.64 -0.65
C ASP A 171 -11.08 -11.15 0.08
N ARG A 172 -11.29 -12.02 1.08
CA ARG A 172 -10.22 -12.56 1.91
C ARG A 172 -9.63 -13.87 1.38
N LYS A 173 -10.04 -14.37 0.21
CA LYS A 173 -9.67 -15.72 -0.25
C LYS A 173 -8.16 -15.92 -0.34
N ILE A 174 -7.42 -14.95 -0.89
CA ILE A 174 -5.97 -15.05 -1.02
C ILE A 174 -5.30 -14.98 0.36
N TYR A 175 -5.72 -14.05 1.21
CA TYR A 175 -5.25 -13.93 2.60
C TYR A 175 -5.42 -15.23 3.39
N ASP A 176 -6.60 -15.84 3.31
CA ASP A 176 -6.93 -17.09 4.00
C ASP A 176 -6.17 -18.27 3.40
N GLN A 177 -5.98 -18.31 2.08
CA GLN A 177 -5.17 -19.33 1.43
C GLN A 177 -3.71 -19.26 1.86
N ILE A 178 -3.11 -18.08 1.94
CA ILE A 178 -1.72 -17.95 2.42
C ILE A 178 -1.62 -18.43 3.89
N ALA A 179 -2.62 -18.13 4.73
CA ALA A 179 -2.66 -18.63 6.10
C ALA A 179 -2.69 -20.16 6.15
N HIS A 180 -3.48 -20.79 5.28
CA HIS A 180 -3.52 -22.23 5.13
C HIS A 180 -2.17 -22.81 4.70
N ASP A 181 -1.52 -22.19 3.70
CA ASP A 181 -0.23 -22.62 3.19
C ASP A 181 0.88 -22.52 4.25
N ILE A 182 0.87 -21.48 5.10
CA ILE A 182 1.78 -21.37 6.26
C ILE A 182 1.57 -22.53 7.23
N SER A 183 0.32 -22.83 7.60
CA SER A 183 0.02 -23.96 8.48
C SER A 183 0.48 -25.28 7.88
N LYS A 184 0.37 -25.45 6.56
CA LYS A 184 0.83 -26.65 5.85
C LYS A 184 2.35 -26.78 5.81
N LEU A 185 3.08 -25.68 5.66
CA LEU A 185 4.55 -25.68 5.72
C LEU A 185 5.07 -26.03 7.12
N LEU A 186 4.41 -25.53 8.17
CA LEU A 186 4.73 -25.89 9.56
C LEU A 186 4.53 -27.37 9.85
N GLU A 187 3.54 -28.02 9.22
CA GLU A 187 3.28 -29.46 9.32
C GLU A 187 4.21 -30.29 8.42
N ASN A 188 4.60 -29.74 7.26
CA ASN A 188 5.36 -30.43 6.23
C ASN A 188 6.20 -29.44 5.39
N MET A 189 7.51 -29.45 5.63
CA MET A 189 8.50 -28.60 4.94
C MET A 189 8.61 -28.87 3.42
N ASN A 190 8.04 -29.99 2.93
CA ASN A 190 7.98 -30.30 1.49
C ASN A 190 6.69 -29.79 0.82
N TYR A 191 5.78 -29.16 1.57
CA TYR A 191 4.59 -28.55 1.00
C TYR A 191 4.97 -27.45 0.01
N ARG A 192 4.24 -27.37 -1.11
CA ARG A 192 4.48 -26.35 -2.15
C ARG A 192 3.34 -25.35 -2.17
N SER A 193 3.61 -24.16 -1.64
CA SER A 193 2.69 -23.03 -1.78
C SER A 193 2.73 -22.49 -3.21
N ARG A 194 1.56 -22.15 -3.76
CA ARG A 194 1.46 -21.49 -5.08
C ARG A 194 1.99 -20.05 -5.10
N PHE A 195 2.19 -19.46 -3.92
CA PHE A 195 2.68 -18.10 -3.75
C PHE A 195 4.21 -18.03 -3.69
N LEU A 196 4.87 -19.19 -3.58
CA LEU A 196 6.31 -19.32 -3.63
C LEU A 196 6.75 -19.77 -5.03
N LYS A 197 8.00 -19.48 -5.41
CA LYS A 197 8.61 -20.05 -6.61
C LYS A 197 8.73 -21.56 -6.44
N GLY A 198 8.52 -22.30 -7.53
CA GLY A 198 8.80 -23.73 -7.52
C GLY A 198 10.30 -23.97 -7.26
N LYS A 199 10.64 -24.88 -6.33
CA LYS A 199 12.03 -25.31 -6.16
C LYS A 199 12.55 -25.81 -7.51
N MET A 200 13.52 -25.11 -8.10
CA MET A 200 14.25 -25.62 -9.25
C MET A 200 15.00 -26.86 -8.78
N SER A 201 14.64 -28.02 -9.32
CA SER A 201 15.49 -29.20 -9.25
C SER A 201 16.77 -28.88 -10.01
N LEU A 202 17.88 -28.66 -9.30
CA LEU A 202 19.22 -28.72 -9.84
C LEU A 202 19.57 -30.16 -10.22
#